data_AF-A0A7Y3HIE0-F1
#
_entry.id   AF-A0A7Y3HIE0-F1
#
_cell.length_a   1.000
_cell.length_b   1.000
_cell.length_c   1.000
_cell.angle_alpha   90.00
_cell.angle_beta   90.00
_cell.angle_gamma   90.00
#
_symmetry.space_group_name_H-M   'P 1'
#
loop_
_entity.id
_entity.type
_entity.pdbx_description
1 polymer ?
#
loop_
_entity_poly.entity_id
_entity_poly.type
_entity_poly.pdbx_seq_one_letter_code
_entity_poly.pdbx_strand_id
1 'polypeptide(L)'
;MSSKSPGISKYWQSLLLVLGPALLGIALVYFIARPQAEQSAAEQNVRSVAEVKAGALDNALQVLSGQLEGLSRLSQLRSAIAAGEQGTLDIMASEWSLMFSNINQLAILPMGELGTADLGVNRRKLRNNIEKDIVERARGDERVVIDVYQLDGRYVVSLARAVKSGTRSVGAILLTLKADWLLAQLESFESDSGATTQSATQLFYSVAGSQPTLVVTQGNTSAATQPLASARVPLRFNANLSLAYSVMQAPAVLASAMPALIVTFSICAVLGIIALLRQIGVTHNLVGRDANSLTDFIGSAFDKESAAAPDFGFAGFASAASGFSGALARYRKKRSKASVKPAEPMQVVTDSEEGTSWENPMFANKIEVEEPEEALETEAQAGGALEIPAHIFRAYDIRGIADTELDDATVAAIGKALGSAALDAGNDRLVLARDGRLSSERIHEMLQNSVLSTGCDVIDIGLVPTPLMYFATEHLHTGAGIMVTGSHNGPEYNGMKVVLDSKSLVDEQVQDIYRRAAAGSFLQGAGDLTRQDIVDSYIDQIADDVVFASQLKVVLDCGNGAASEIAPMLFASLGCEVVPLFAEVDGNFPNHLPD
;
A
#
# COMPACT_ATOMS: atom_id res chain seq x y z
N MET A 1 77.05 -37.30 -20.39
CA MET A 1 76.16 -37.99 -19.42
C MET A 1 74.71 -37.64 -19.75
N SER A 2 73.76 -38.58 -19.63
CA SER A 2 72.32 -38.30 -19.83
C SER A 2 71.49 -39.24 -18.94
N SER A 3 71.39 -38.89 -17.66
CA SER A 3 70.61 -39.64 -16.67
C SER A 3 69.14 -39.26 -16.79
N LYS A 4 68.33 -40.09 -17.47
CA LYS A 4 66.87 -40.05 -17.32
C LYS A 4 66.53 -40.34 -15.85
N SER A 5 65.73 -39.49 -15.22
CA SER A 5 65.19 -39.67 -13.86
C SER A 5 63.68 -40.01 -13.92
N PRO A 6 63.29 -41.26 -14.20
CA PRO A 6 61.89 -41.67 -14.27
C PRO A 6 61.30 -41.79 -12.86
N GLY A 7 60.72 -40.71 -12.33
CA GLY A 7 60.01 -40.75 -11.05
C GLY A 7 59.24 -39.48 -10.73
N ILE A 8 59.95 -38.37 -10.53
CA ILE A 8 59.41 -37.18 -9.83
C ILE A 8 58.22 -36.55 -10.56
N SER A 9 58.25 -36.38 -11.89
CA SER A 9 57.21 -35.65 -12.62
C SER A 9 55.82 -36.28 -12.56
N LYS A 10 55.71 -37.62 -12.54
CA LYS A 10 54.41 -38.31 -12.48
C LYS A 10 53.66 -38.02 -11.18
N TYR A 11 54.35 -38.01 -10.04
CA TYR A 11 53.72 -37.74 -8.74
C TYR A 11 53.17 -36.30 -8.68
N TRP A 12 53.92 -35.30 -9.17
CA TRP A 12 53.42 -33.92 -9.22
C TRP A 12 52.22 -33.74 -10.16
N GLN A 13 52.18 -34.45 -11.29
CA GLN A 13 51.03 -34.45 -12.19
C GLN A 13 49.79 -35.06 -11.53
N SER A 14 49.92 -36.20 -10.85
CA SER A 14 48.82 -36.79 -10.07
C SER A 14 48.38 -35.91 -8.90
N LEU A 15 49.32 -35.24 -8.22
CA LEU A 15 49.03 -34.39 -7.05
C LEU A 15 48.21 -33.16 -7.45
N LEU A 16 48.60 -32.47 -8.54
CA LEU A 16 47.87 -31.31 -9.07
C LEU A 16 46.44 -31.67 -9.51
N LEU A 17 46.27 -32.86 -10.10
CA LEU A 17 44.98 -33.38 -10.55
C LEU A 17 43.96 -33.59 -9.43
N VAL A 18 44.40 -33.79 -8.18
CA VAL A 18 43.53 -34.01 -7.02
C VAL A 18 43.48 -32.76 -6.12
N LEU A 19 44.61 -32.14 -5.81
CA LEU A 19 44.65 -30.96 -4.95
C LEU A 19 44.06 -29.71 -5.62
N GLY A 20 44.20 -29.55 -6.94
CA GLY A 20 43.65 -28.39 -7.67
C GLY A 20 42.13 -28.28 -7.49
N PRO A 21 41.35 -29.30 -7.87
CA PRO A 21 39.90 -29.32 -7.66
C PRO A 21 39.49 -29.27 -6.19
N ALA A 22 40.23 -29.93 -5.29
CA ALA A 22 39.91 -29.91 -3.86
C ALA A 22 40.11 -28.53 -3.22
N LEU A 23 41.22 -27.85 -3.52
CA LEU A 23 41.49 -26.49 -3.04
C LEU A 23 40.55 -25.47 -3.68
N LEU A 24 40.20 -25.64 -4.96
CA LEU A 24 39.16 -24.84 -5.62
C LEU A 24 37.82 -25.02 -4.90
N GLY A 25 37.42 -26.25 -4.57
CA GLY A 25 36.19 -26.54 -3.82
C GLY A 25 36.18 -25.94 -2.41
N ILE A 26 37.27 -26.08 -1.65
CA ILE A 26 37.43 -25.46 -0.33
C ILE A 26 37.36 -23.93 -0.43
N ALA A 27 38.00 -23.32 -1.43
CA ALA A 27 37.91 -21.88 -1.67
C ALA A 27 36.47 -21.48 -2.04
N LEU A 28 35.78 -22.24 -2.88
CA LEU A 28 34.41 -21.95 -3.30
C LEU A 28 33.43 -21.99 -2.11
N VAL A 29 33.56 -22.98 -1.21
CA VAL A 29 32.80 -23.02 0.05
C VAL A 29 33.18 -21.84 0.96
N TYR A 30 34.47 -21.55 1.15
CA TYR A 30 34.92 -20.49 2.05
C TYR A 30 34.56 -19.07 1.55
N PHE A 31 34.49 -18.84 0.24
CA PHE A 31 34.21 -17.52 -0.35
C PHE A 31 32.77 -17.32 -0.81
N ILE A 32 31.95 -18.36 -0.95
CA ILE A 32 30.51 -18.23 -1.25
C ILE A 32 29.65 -18.53 -0.02
N ALA A 33 29.81 -19.71 0.60
CA ALA A 33 28.93 -20.13 1.68
C ALA A 33 29.18 -19.36 2.99
N ARG A 34 30.44 -18.96 3.28
CA ARG A 34 30.72 -18.17 4.50
C ARG A 34 30.12 -16.76 4.46
N PRO A 35 30.31 -15.92 3.41
CA PRO A 35 29.67 -14.60 3.37
C PRO A 35 28.14 -14.68 3.37
N GLN A 36 27.56 -15.69 2.70
CA GLN A 36 26.11 -15.93 2.74
C GLN A 36 25.64 -16.29 4.16
N ALA A 37 26.34 -17.19 4.88
CA ALA A 37 26.00 -17.53 6.25
C ALA A 37 26.18 -16.36 7.23
N GLU A 38 27.22 -15.54 7.06
CA GLU A 38 27.45 -14.33 7.85
C GLU A 38 26.38 -13.25 7.56
N GLN A 39 25.96 -13.09 6.31
CA GLN A 39 24.87 -12.19 5.94
C GLN A 39 23.52 -12.67 6.52
N SER A 40 23.12 -13.93 6.32
CA SER A 40 21.85 -14.43 6.87
C SER A 40 21.82 -14.43 8.40
N ALA A 41 22.95 -14.66 9.06
CA ALA A 41 23.07 -14.49 10.51
C ALA A 41 22.93 -13.01 10.95
N ALA A 42 23.50 -12.08 10.17
CA ALA A 42 23.33 -10.64 10.41
C ALA A 42 21.87 -10.19 10.20
N GLU A 43 21.21 -10.65 9.14
CA GLU A 43 19.78 -10.38 8.85
C GLU A 43 18.88 -10.93 9.96
N GLN A 44 19.10 -12.16 10.42
CA GLN A 44 18.34 -12.75 11.53
C GLN A 44 18.56 -11.98 12.84
N ASN A 45 19.80 -11.62 13.17
CA ASN A 45 20.13 -10.85 14.37
C ASN A 45 19.51 -9.44 14.33
N VAL A 46 19.67 -8.71 13.22
CA VAL A 46 19.08 -7.39 13.01
C VAL A 46 17.54 -7.45 13.11
N ARG A 47 16.92 -8.51 12.60
CA ARG A 47 15.49 -8.75 12.78
C ARG A 47 15.09 -8.98 14.24
N SER A 48 15.79 -9.83 14.98
CA SER A 48 15.49 -10.04 16.41
C SER A 48 15.68 -8.78 17.24
N VAL A 49 16.69 -7.95 16.94
CA VAL A 49 16.86 -6.64 17.60
C VAL A 49 15.75 -5.67 17.22
N ALA A 50 15.31 -5.65 15.95
CA ALA A 50 14.16 -4.84 15.52
C ALA A 50 12.86 -5.28 16.23
N GLU A 51 12.62 -6.58 16.38
CA GLU A 51 11.44 -7.14 17.07
C GLU A 51 11.47 -6.81 18.58
N VAL A 52 12.64 -6.82 19.22
CA VAL A 52 12.82 -6.36 20.62
C VAL A 52 12.60 -4.85 20.77
N LYS A 53 13.19 -4.02 19.91
CA LYS A 53 12.99 -2.55 19.97
C LYS A 53 11.54 -2.15 19.65
N ALA A 54 10.88 -2.82 18.70
CA ALA A 54 9.45 -2.64 18.43
C ALA A 54 8.60 -3.01 19.66
N GLY A 55 8.86 -4.16 20.30
CA GLY A 55 8.17 -4.57 21.52
C GLY A 55 8.38 -3.61 22.70
N ALA A 56 9.56 -3.01 22.84
CA ALA A 56 9.82 -1.98 23.84
C ALA A 56 8.99 -0.70 23.57
N LEU A 57 8.86 -0.29 22.31
CA LEU A 57 8.04 0.86 21.93
C LEU A 57 6.54 0.61 22.06
N ASP A 58 6.06 -0.60 21.70
CA ASP A 58 4.68 -1.05 21.97
C ASP A 58 4.35 -0.97 23.47
N ASN A 59 5.25 -1.45 24.34
CA ASN A 59 5.08 -1.37 25.80
C ASN A 59 5.00 0.09 26.29
N ALA A 60 5.87 0.98 25.78
CA ALA A 60 5.87 2.39 26.17
C ALA A 60 4.56 3.10 25.73
N LEU A 61 4.08 2.81 24.51
CA LEU A 61 2.79 3.29 24.02
C LEU A 61 1.62 2.74 24.84
N GLN A 62 1.67 1.47 25.27
CA GLN A 62 0.66 0.88 26.15
C GLN A 62 0.65 1.52 27.54
N VAL A 63 1.81 1.86 28.12
CA VAL A 63 1.90 2.60 29.39
C VAL A 63 1.31 4.01 29.24
N LEU A 64 1.67 4.73 28.17
CA LEU A 64 1.15 6.07 27.89
C LEU A 64 -0.37 6.06 27.69
N SER A 65 -0.89 5.06 26.96
CA SER A 65 -2.33 4.79 26.80
C SER A 65 -3.01 4.55 28.16
N GLY A 66 -2.40 3.75 29.03
CA GLY A 66 -2.91 3.50 30.38
C GLY A 66 -2.94 4.76 31.26
N GLN A 67 -1.99 5.67 31.09
CA GLN A 67 -1.99 6.97 31.77
C GLN A 67 -3.15 7.86 31.29
N LEU A 68 -3.35 8.01 29.97
CA LEU A 68 -4.49 8.77 29.42
C LEU A 68 -5.84 8.21 29.86
N GLU A 69 -5.97 6.88 29.90
CA GLU A 69 -7.17 6.22 30.40
C GLU A 69 -7.38 6.42 31.91
N GLY A 70 -6.31 6.37 32.71
CA GLY A 70 -6.39 6.71 34.13
C GLY A 70 -6.94 8.12 34.35
N LEU A 71 -6.45 9.08 33.57
CA LEU A 71 -6.89 10.48 33.61
C LEU A 71 -8.35 10.64 33.16
N SER A 72 -8.77 10.02 32.05
CA SER A 72 -10.16 10.17 31.56
C SER A 72 -11.20 9.53 32.50
N ARG A 73 -10.77 8.62 33.36
CA ARG A 73 -11.61 7.98 34.41
C ARG A 73 -11.75 8.81 35.69
N LEU A 74 -11.00 9.88 35.89
CA LEU A 74 -11.11 10.73 37.09
C LEU A 74 -12.49 11.40 37.23
N SER A 75 -13.06 11.39 38.44
CA SER A 75 -14.35 12.03 38.74
C SER A 75 -14.28 13.56 38.66
N GLN A 76 -13.20 14.15 39.17
CA GLN A 76 -12.95 15.60 39.14
C GLN A 76 -13.00 16.16 37.72
N LEU A 77 -12.42 15.44 36.74
CA LEU A 77 -12.46 15.80 35.33
C LEU A 77 -13.89 15.88 34.78
N ARG A 78 -14.72 14.86 35.06
CA ARG A 78 -16.13 14.85 34.66
C ARG A 78 -16.93 15.97 35.31
N SER A 79 -16.68 16.26 36.60
CA SER A 79 -17.32 17.38 37.29
C SER A 79 -16.93 18.73 36.69
N ALA A 80 -15.64 18.97 36.40
CA ALA A 80 -15.18 20.23 35.81
C ALA A 80 -15.71 20.43 34.38
N ILE A 81 -15.79 19.36 33.58
CA ILE A 81 -16.43 19.37 32.25
C ILE A 81 -17.93 19.68 32.38
N ALA A 82 -18.65 19.02 33.28
CA ALA A 82 -20.09 19.24 33.48
C ALA A 82 -20.43 20.63 34.05
N ALA A 83 -19.50 21.26 34.77
CA ALA A 83 -19.63 22.63 35.27
C ALA A 83 -19.31 23.70 34.22
N GLY A 84 -18.72 23.33 33.07
CA GLY A 84 -18.27 24.27 32.04
C GLY A 84 -17.09 25.16 32.46
N GLU A 85 -16.38 24.81 33.54
CA GLU A 85 -15.31 25.63 34.13
C GLU A 85 -14.01 25.57 33.31
N GLN A 86 -13.99 26.30 32.19
CA GLN A 86 -12.87 26.36 31.26
C GLN A 86 -11.51 26.57 31.95
N GLY A 87 -11.42 27.52 32.88
CA GLY A 87 -10.18 27.80 33.62
C GLY A 87 -9.70 26.64 34.49
N THR A 88 -10.63 25.90 35.13
CA THR A 88 -10.33 24.70 35.91
C THR A 88 -9.76 23.60 35.01
N LEU A 89 -10.32 23.42 33.81
CA LEU A 89 -9.82 22.47 32.81
C LEU A 89 -8.44 22.86 32.26
N ASP A 90 -8.19 24.15 32.05
CA ASP A 90 -6.90 24.63 31.55
C ASP A 90 -5.79 24.54 32.61
N ILE A 91 -6.12 24.70 33.90
CA ILE A 91 -5.22 24.38 35.03
C ILE A 91 -4.93 22.87 35.08
N MET A 92 -5.95 22.01 35.06
CA MET A 92 -5.76 20.55 35.07
C MET A 92 -4.89 20.07 33.90
N ALA A 93 -5.10 20.61 32.70
CA ALA A 93 -4.29 20.29 31.53
C ALA A 93 -2.83 20.74 31.69
N SER A 94 -2.60 21.89 32.32
CA SER A 94 -1.26 22.43 32.61
C SER A 94 -0.52 21.60 33.67
N GLU A 95 -1.19 21.18 34.73
CA GLU A 95 -0.62 20.30 35.76
C GLU A 95 -0.28 18.92 35.18
N TRP A 96 -1.19 18.32 34.42
CA TRP A 96 -0.98 17.00 33.83
C TRP A 96 0.10 17.00 32.74
N SER A 97 0.31 18.13 32.05
CA SER A 97 1.41 18.30 31.10
C SER A 97 2.79 18.04 31.74
N LEU A 98 2.96 18.30 33.03
CA LEU A 98 4.23 18.08 33.76
C LEU A 98 4.55 16.59 33.96
N MET A 99 3.60 15.68 33.74
CA MET A 99 3.81 14.23 33.88
C MET A 99 4.43 13.59 32.63
N PHE A 100 4.50 14.30 31.50
CA PHE A 100 4.91 13.74 30.21
C PHE A 100 6.20 14.39 29.70
N SER A 101 7.23 13.59 29.44
CA SER A 101 8.47 14.05 28.80
C SER A 101 8.25 14.36 27.32
N ASN A 102 9.05 15.28 26.76
CA ASN A 102 8.98 15.72 25.35
C ASN A 102 7.59 16.14 24.86
N ILE A 103 6.73 16.60 25.77
CA ILE A 103 5.40 17.13 25.45
C ILE A 103 5.46 18.35 24.53
N ASN A 104 4.45 18.47 23.68
CA ASN A 104 4.15 19.62 22.85
C ASN A 104 2.86 20.32 23.34
N GLN A 105 1.82 19.55 23.68
CA GLN A 105 0.56 20.07 24.24
C GLN A 105 -0.20 18.95 24.98
N LEU A 106 -0.96 19.28 26.03
CA LEU A 106 -2.11 18.49 26.48
C LEU A 106 -3.33 19.41 26.46
N ALA A 107 -4.40 18.98 25.82
CA ALA A 107 -5.68 19.67 25.78
C ALA A 107 -6.79 18.80 26.41
N ILE A 108 -7.57 19.41 27.29
CA ILE A 108 -8.87 18.88 27.70
C ILE A 108 -9.95 19.60 26.90
N LEU A 109 -10.85 18.83 26.30
CA LEU A 109 -11.79 19.25 25.26
C LEU A 109 -13.23 18.82 25.66
N PRO A 110 -14.02 19.69 26.31
CA PRO A 110 -15.45 19.45 26.52
C PRO A 110 -16.20 19.28 25.20
N MET A 111 -17.10 18.31 25.08
CA MET A 111 -17.89 18.08 23.87
C MET A 111 -19.32 17.63 24.23
N GLY A 112 -20.30 18.10 23.48
CA GLY A 112 -21.70 17.68 23.59
C GLY A 112 -22.03 16.48 22.70
N GLU A 113 -23.29 16.40 22.25
CA GLU A 113 -23.74 15.34 21.33
C GLU A 113 -23.15 15.48 19.93
N LEU A 114 -22.88 16.71 19.46
CA LEU A 114 -22.35 17.01 18.12
C LEU A 114 -20.82 16.95 18.06
N GLY A 115 -20.15 16.56 19.15
CA GLY A 115 -18.72 16.26 19.18
C GLY A 115 -17.84 17.50 18.98
N THR A 116 -16.97 17.48 17.98
CA THR A 116 -16.07 18.60 17.65
C THR A 116 -16.79 19.81 17.05
N ALA A 117 -18.08 19.69 16.73
CA ALA A 117 -18.93 20.84 16.44
C ALA A 117 -19.10 21.72 17.70
N ASP A 118 -19.40 21.11 18.84
CA ASP A 118 -19.73 21.76 20.13
C ASP A 118 -18.54 22.48 20.80
N LEU A 119 -17.32 22.28 20.32
CA LEU A 119 -16.10 22.78 20.98
C LEU A 119 -16.09 24.30 21.18
N GLY A 120 -16.75 25.08 20.31
CA GLY A 120 -16.78 26.55 20.40
C GLY A 120 -15.38 27.15 20.56
N VAL A 121 -15.14 27.83 21.69
CA VAL A 121 -13.83 28.41 22.04
C VAL A 121 -12.71 27.35 22.11
N ASN A 122 -13.01 26.12 22.58
CA ASN A 122 -12.05 25.01 22.63
C ASN A 122 -11.64 24.52 21.23
N ARG A 123 -12.32 24.90 20.14
CA ARG A 123 -11.86 24.56 18.78
C ARG A 123 -10.47 25.11 18.51
N ARG A 124 -10.10 26.25 19.12
CA ARG A 124 -8.75 26.85 19.05
C ARG A 124 -7.65 26.05 19.77
N LYS A 125 -8.00 25.01 20.53
CA LYS A 125 -7.02 24.07 21.10
C LYS A 125 -6.60 22.97 20.12
N LEU A 126 -7.39 22.74 19.07
CA LEU A 126 -7.03 21.87 17.94
C LEU A 126 -6.28 22.72 16.91
N ARG A 127 -5.12 22.25 16.44
CA ARG A 127 -4.22 23.04 15.59
C ARG A 127 -4.35 22.72 14.10
N ASN A 128 -4.91 21.56 13.77
CA ASN A 128 -5.20 21.14 12.40
C ASN A 128 -6.38 20.15 12.35
N ASN A 129 -6.79 19.77 11.13
CA ASN A 129 -7.87 18.81 10.92
C ASN A 129 -7.52 17.38 11.38
N ILE A 130 -6.23 17.04 11.51
CA ILE A 130 -5.77 15.72 11.97
C ILE A 130 -6.06 15.58 13.48
N GLU A 131 -5.78 16.59 14.29
CA GLU A 131 -6.15 16.59 15.72
C GLU A 131 -7.67 16.54 15.93
N LYS A 132 -8.46 17.15 15.04
CA LYS A 132 -9.92 17.05 15.04
C LYS A 132 -10.40 15.61 14.76
N ASP A 133 -9.89 14.99 13.71
CA ASP A 133 -10.20 13.60 13.34
C ASP A 133 -9.77 12.59 14.43
N ILE A 134 -8.57 12.73 14.99
CA ILE A 134 -8.08 11.91 16.11
C ILE A 134 -9.04 11.98 17.30
N VAL A 135 -9.60 13.17 17.60
CA VAL A 135 -10.57 13.37 18.70
C VAL A 135 -11.95 12.80 18.38
N GLU A 136 -12.44 12.87 17.14
CA GLU A 136 -13.68 12.20 16.72
C GLU A 136 -13.54 10.67 16.72
N ARG A 137 -12.44 10.12 16.19
CA ARG A 137 -12.15 8.68 16.28
C ARG A 137 -12.10 8.22 17.74
N ALA A 138 -11.48 9.00 18.62
CA ALA A 138 -11.44 8.71 20.06
C ALA A 138 -12.80 8.89 20.76
N ARG A 139 -13.76 9.61 20.17
CA ARG A 139 -15.14 9.73 20.68
C ARG A 139 -15.93 8.43 20.48
N GLY A 140 -15.64 7.70 19.39
CA GLY A 140 -16.26 6.42 19.02
C GLY A 140 -15.55 5.17 19.57
N ASP A 141 -14.21 5.11 19.55
CA ASP A 141 -13.48 3.91 20.00
C ASP A 141 -13.51 3.73 21.54
N GLU A 142 -13.48 2.48 21.98
CA GLU A 142 -13.32 2.07 23.38
C GLU A 142 -11.86 2.17 23.86
N ARG A 143 -10.90 2.48 22.99
CA ARG A 143 -9.44 2.56 23.24
C ARG A 143 -8.88 3.99 23.14
N VAL A 144 -7.56 4.13 23.28
CA VAL A 144 -6.83 5.36 22.96
C VAL A 144 -6.50 5.34 21.47
N VAL A 145 -6.89 6.38 20.74
CA VAL A 145 -6.50 6.57 19.34
C VAL A 145 -5.16 7.27 19.30
N ILE A 146 -4.25 6.83 18.43
CA ILE A 146 -2.91 7.40 18.27
C ILE A 146 -2.62 7.67 16.80
N ASP A 147 -1.97 8.79 16.50
CA ASP A 147 -1.47 9.09 15.16
C ASP A 147 -0.20 9.92 15.12
N VAL A 148 0.46 9.93 13.96
CA VAL A 148 1.75 10.63 13.74
C VAL A 148 1.69 11.46 12.46
N TYR A 149 1.95 12.76 12.60
CA TYR A 149 1.86 13.75 11.51
C TYR A 149 2.89 14.87 11.70
N GLN A 150 3.02 15.76 10.72
CA GLN A 150 3.86 16.95 10.85
C GLN A 150 3.08 18.15 11.41
N LEU A 151 3.71 18.87 12.33
CA LEU A 151 3.30 20.20 12.80
C LEU A 151 4.54 21.10 12.74
N ASP A 152 4.44 22.27 12.12
CA ASP A 152 5.54 23.24 11.95
C ASP A 152 6.84 22.61 11.37
N GLY A 153 6.68 21.70 10.41
CA GLY A 153 7.77 20.97 9.77
C GLY A 153 8.46 19.91 10.65
N ARG A 154 7.87 19.53 11.79
CA ARG A 154 8.40 18.52 12.72
C ARG A 154 7.37 17.44 12.99
N TYR A 155 7.82 16.19 13.12
CA TYR A 155 6.91 15.10 13.48
C TYR A 155 6.47 15.18 14.94
N VAL A 156 5.17 15.00 15.15
CA VAL A 156 4.50 14.93 16.45
C VAL A 156 3.65 13.68 16.52
N VAL A 157 3.38 13.23 17.75
CA VAL A 157 2.64 12.00 18.07
C VAL A 157 1.48 12.43 18.95
N SER A 158 0.26 12.31 18.44
CA SER A 158 -0.95 12.63 19.21
C SER A 158 -1.67 11.38 19.65
N LEU A 159 -2.15 11.40 20.89
CA LEU A 159 -3.00 10.37 21.48
C LEU A 159 -4.26 11.03 22.02
N ALA A 160 -5.43 10.52 21.66
CA ALA A 160 -6.71 11.00 22.20
C ALA A 160 -7.49 9.90 22.92
N ARG A 161 -8.16 10.31 24.00
CA ARG A 161 -8.98 9.45 24.84
C ARG A 161 -10.28 10.16 25.24
N ALA A 162 -11.43 9.60 24.86
CA ALA A 162 -12.71 10.11 25.33
C ALA A 162 -12.83 10.06 26.87
N VAL A 163 -13.52 11.07 27.39
CA VAL A 163 -14.03 11.13 28.76
C VAL A 163 -15.50 10.70 28.68
N LYS A 164 -15.82 9.50 29.17
CA LYS A 164 -17.20 8.96 29.14
C LYS A 164 -17.91 9.19 30.47
N SER A 165 -19.18 9.56 30.41
CA SER A 165 -20.12 9.62 31.54
C SER A 165 -21.25 8.62 31.26
N GLY A 166 -21.21 7.47 31.93
CA GLY A 166 -21.98 6.30 31.48
C GLY A 166 -21.50 5.86 30.08
N THR A 167 -22.42 5.70 29.15
CA THR A 167 -22.14 5.37 27.74
C THR A 167 -21.79 6.59 26.89
N ARG A 168 -22.17 7.81 27.30
CA ARG A 168 -22.00 9.05 26.52
C ARG A 168 -20.59 9.63 26.69
N SER A 169 -19.90 9.88 25.59
CA SER A 169 -18.69 10.71 25.57
C SER A 169 -19.07 12.17 25.84
N VAL A 170 -18.47 12.81 26.85
CA VAL A 170 -18.72 14.21 27.28
C VAL A 170 -17.52 15.14 27.01
N GLY A 171 -16.48 14.60 26.37
CA GLY A 171 -15.26 15.31 26.03
C GLY A 171 -14.13 14.35 25.69
N ALA A 172 -12.93 14.89 25.50
CA ALA A 172 -11.71 14.12 25.29
C ALA A 172 -10.50 14.77 25.98
N ILE A 173 -9.50 13.93 26.26
CA ILE A 173 -8.12 14.36 26.50
C ILE A 173 -7.35 14.11 25.20
N LEU A 174 -6.63 15.12 24.72
CA LEU A 174 -5.68 15.03 23.61
C LEU A 174 -4.28 15.35 24.17
N LEU A 175 -3.37 14.38 24.13
CA LEU A 175 -1.95 14.57 24.41
C LEU A 175 -1.18 14.58 23.10
N THR A 176 -0.33 15.57 22.87
CA THR A 176 0.60 15.60 21.73
C THR A 176 2.04 15.71 22.23
N LEU A 177 2.86 14.74 21.85
CA LEU A 177 4.30 14.66 22.13
C LEU A 177 5.11 14.96 20.85
N LYS A 178 6.38 15.32 21.00
CA LYS A 178 7.35 15.36 19.89
C LYS A 178 7.73 13.93 19.49
N ALA A 179 7.93 13.65 18.20
CA ALA A 179 8.30 12.30 17.75
C ALA A 179 9.62 11.78 18.34
N ASP A 180 10.52 12.67 18.77
CA ASP A 180 11.72 12.36 19.54
C ASP A 180 11.42 11.47 20.77
N TRP A 181 10.24 11.61 21.37
CA TRP A 181 9.79 10.78 22.50
C TRP A 181 9.80 9.29 22.18
N LEU A 182 9.46 8.89 20.94
CA LEU A 182 9.36 7.47 20.55
C LEU A 182 10.73 6.79 20.51
N LEU A 183 11.79 7.50 20.13
CA LEU A 183 13.16 6.95 20.16
C LEU A 183 13.85 7.17 21.52
N ALA A 184 13.46 8.19 22.29
CA ALA A 184 13.90 8.35 23.68
C ALA A 184 13.55 7.12 24.56
N GLN A 185 12.48 6.38 24.24
CA GLN A 185 12.14 5.11 24.92
C GLN A 185 13.19 4.00 24.69
N LEU A 186 14.10 4.17 23.73
CA LEU A 186 15.04 3.16 23.25
C LEU A 186 16.52 3.48 23.57
N GLU A 187 16.80 4.61 24.24
CA GLU A 187 18.16 5.02 24.65
C GLU A 187 18.90 3.96 25.48
N SER A 188 18.17 3.24 26.34
CA SER A 188 18.70 2.13 27.16
C SER A 188 19.18 0.91 26.36
N PHE A 189 18.88 0.83 25.06
CA PHE A 189 19.34 -0.24 24.17
C PHE A 189 20.60 0.13 23.37
N GLU A 190 21.18 1.33 23.54
CA GLU A 190 22.40 1.74 22.82
C GLU A 190 23.67 1.66 23.70
N SER A 191 23.52 1.55 25.03
CA SER A 191 24.63 1.54 25.99
C SER A 191 25.08 0.14 26.41
N ASP A 192 25.75 -0.61 25.52
CA ASP A 192 26.87 -1.52 25.90
C ASP A 192 27.56 -2.26 24.73
N SER A 193 27.04 -2.23 23.49
CA SER A 193 27.69 -2.91 22.37
C SER A 193 29.01 -2.23 21.98
N GLY A 194 30.13 -2.85 22.38
CA GLY A 194 31.48 -2.30 22.28
C GLY A 194 31.85 -1.75 20.89
N ALA A 195 32.61 -0.64 20.90
CA ALA A 195 32.82 0.22 19.73
C ALA A 195 33.39 -0.51 18.50
N THR A 196 32.58 -0.63 17.44
CA THR A 196 32.99 -0.69 16.02
C THR A 196 31.78 -0.68 15.09
N THR A 197 30.68 -1.33 15.50
CA THR A 197 29.46 -1.45 14.70
C THR A 197 28.65 -0.16 14.68
N GLN A 198 28.65 0.55 13.56
CA GLN A 198 27.66 1.62 13.32
C GLN A 198 26.29 0.98 13.08
N SER A 199 25.27 1.45 13.79
CA SER A 199 23.89 1.04 13.59
C SER A 199 22.95 2.24 13.61
N ALA A 200 21.73 2.03 13.12
CA ALA A 200 20.68 3.03 13.12
C ALA A 200 19.31 2.41 13.41
N THR A 201 18.54 3.11 14.25
CA THR A 201 17.14 2.81 14.56
C THR A 201 16.29 3.92 13.93
N GLN A 202 15.34 3.55 13.09
CA GLN A 202 14.50 4.47 12.33
C GLN A 202 13.03 4.13 12.52
N LEU A 203 12.19 5.15 12.72
CA LEU A 203 10.74 4.96 12.78
C LEU A 203 10.11 5.45 11.47
N PHE A 204 9.23 4.62 10.91
CA PHE A 204 8.48 4.93 9.70
C PHE A 204 6.97 4.94 9.98
N TYR A 205 6.28 5.94 9.43
CA TYR A 205 4.83 6.03 9.40
C TYR A 205 4.33 5.75 7.97
N SER A 206 3.30 4.94 7.84
CA SER A 206 2.80 4.42 6.56
C SER A 206 1.28 4.48 6.54
N VAL A 207 0.71 5.20 5.57
CA VAL A 207 -0.72 5.16 5.25
C VAL A 207 -0.94 4.12 4.16
N ALA A 208 -2.10 3.47 4.13
CA ALA A 208 -2.46 2.53 3.07
C ALA A 208 -2.27 3.17 1.67
N GLY A 209 -1.64 2.44 0.75
CA GLY A 209 -1.31 2.93 -0.60
C GLY A 209 -0.12 3.91 -0.69
N SER A 210 0.41 4.42 0.42
CA SER A 210 1.50 5.40 0.45
C SER A 210 2.87 4.79 0.78
N GLN A 211 3.95 5.47 0.37
CA GLN A 211 5.31 5.06 0.73
C GLN A 211 5.61 5.31 2.23
N PRO A 212 6.26 4.37 2.95
CA PRO A 212 6.64 4.56 4.34
C PRO A 212 7.56 5.78 4.54
N THR A 213 7.06 6.79 5.25
CA THR A 213 7.75 8.06 5.48
C THR A 213 8.58 8.01 6.76
N LEU A 214 9.84 8.47 6.70
CA LEU A 214 10.73 8.52 7.86
C LEU A 214 10.26 9.60 8.84
N VAL A 215 9.92 9.19 10.06
CA VAL A 215 9.44 10.07 11.14
C VAL A 215 10.62 10.64 11.93
N VAL A 216 11.53 9.76 12.35
CA VAL A 216 12.63 10.08 13.26
C VAL A 216 13.72 8.99 13.18
N THR A 217 14.97 9.36 13.44
CA THR A 217 16.15 8.47 13.34
C THR A 217 17.08 8.65 14.54
N GLN A 218 17.66 7.55 15.01
CA GLN A 218 18.64 7.47 16.09
C GLN A 218 19.82 6.58 15.63
N GLY A 219 21.03 6.82 16.14
CA GLY A 219 22.25 6.19 15.65
C GLY A 219 22.87 6.91 14.44
N ASN A 220 24.02 6.42 13.98
CA ASN A 220 24.87 7.15 13.02
C ASN A 220 24.54 6.78 11.56
N THR A 221 23.70 7.59 10.92
CA THR A 221 23.26 7.42 9.53
C THR A 221 24.08 8.25 8.53
N SER A 222 25.29 7.80 8.21
CA SER A 222 26.00 8.33 7.02
C SER A 222 25.32 7.83 5.74
N ALA A 223 24.48 8.68 5.14
CA ALA A 223 23.61 8.38 3.98
C ALA A 223 24.33 7.89 2.71
N ALA A 224 25.66 7.92 2.67
CA ALA A 224 26.47 7.36 1.58
C ALA A 224 26.74 5.83 1.70
N THR A 225 26.27 5.19 2.78
CA THR A 225 26.54 3.77 3.08
C THR A 225 25.25 2.96 3.04
N GLN A 226 25.24 1.85 2.28
CA GLN A 226 24.18 0.86 2.40
C GLN A 226 24.37 0.01 3.68
N PRO A 227 23.29 -0.43 4.33
CA PRO A 227 23.37 -1.33 5.47
C PRO A 227 23.86 -2.72 5.05
N LEU A 228 24.63 -3.37 5.93
CA LEU A 228 24.99 -4.79 5.84
C LEU A 228 23.74 -5.67 5.99
N ALA A 229 22.84 -5.27 6.88
CA ALA A 229 21.55 -5.90 7.11
C ALA A 229 20.57 -4.87 7.69
N SER A 230 19.29 -4.97 7.29
CA SER A 230 18.21 -4.11 7.78
C SER A 230 16.91 -4.90 7.90
N ALA A 231 16.16 -4.71 8.99
CA ALA A 231 14.85 -5.31 9.18
C ALA A 231 13.85 -4.26 9.66
N ARG A 232 12.66 -4.23 9.05
CA ARG A 232 11.53 -3.37 9.43
C ARG A 232 10.41 -4.23 10.02
N VAL A 233 9.90 -3.83 11.17
CA VAL A 233 8.90 -4.55 11.98
C VAL A 233 7.75 -3.60 12.30
N PRO A 234 6.48 -3.94 12.01
CA PRO A 234 5.34 -3.11 12.41
C PRO A 234 5.13 -3.13 13.93
N LEU A 235 4.65 -2.02 14.48
CA LEU A 235 4.21 -1.96 15.87
C LEU A 235 2.85 -2.65 16.02
N ARG A 236 2.62 -3.29 17.17
CA ARG A 236 1.33 -3.93 17.50
C ARG A 236 0.31 -2.92 17.99
N PHE A 237 0.75 -1.83 18.59
CA PHE A 237 -0.11 -0.77 19.13
C PHE A 237 -0.71 0.11 18.02
N ASN A 238 0.03 0.32 16.92
CA ASN A 238 -0.47 1.03 15.74
C ASN A 238 0.14 0.45 14.45
N ALA A 239 -0.69 -0.14 13.59
CA ALA A 239 -0.26 -0.78 12.34
C ALA A 239 0.35 0.18 11.31
N ASN A 240 0.06 1.49 11.38
CA ASN A 240 0.66 2.50 10.52
C ASN A 240 2.12 2.78 10.90
N LEU A 241 2.56 2.42 12.10
CA LEU A 241 3.93 2.60 12.57
C LEU A 241 4.78 1.34 12.40
N SER A 242 6.02 1.52 11.96
CA SER A 242 7.01 0.44 11.90
C SER A 242 8.40 0.92 12.27
N LEU A 243 9.10 0.11 13.05
CA LEU A 243 10.48 0.34 13.45
C LEU A 243 11.40 -0.43 12.50
N ALA A 244 12.38 0.25 11.92
CA ALA A 244 13.49 -0.36 11.23
C ALA A 244 14.75 -0.31 12.10
N TYR A 245 15.46 -1.42 12.20
CA TYR A 245 16.82 -1.47 12.71
C TYR A 245 17.76 -1.86 11.58
N SER A 246 18.95 -1.29 11.56
CA SER A 246 19.96 -1.53 10.53
C SER A 246 21.38 -1.47 11.10
N VAL A 247 22.27 -2.28 10.52
CA VAL A 247 23.70 -2.31 10.83
C VAL A 247 24.47 -1.93 9.58
N MET A 248 25.41 -0.99 9.71
CA MET A 248 26.23 -0.48 8.61
C MET A 248 27.56 -1.23 8.54
N GLN A 249 28.07 -1.46 7.32
CA GLN A 249 29.37 -2.11 7.13
C GLN A 249 30.51 -1.09 7.15
N ALA A 250 31.64 -1.44 7.78
CA ALA A 250 32.90 -0.73 7.55
C ALA A 250 33.40 -1.00 6.12
N PRO A 251 34.06 -0.03 5.43
CA PRO A 251 34.45 -0.17 4.03
C PRO A 251 35.38 -1.36 3.80
N ALA A 252 34.93 -2.31 2.97
CA ALA A 252 35.54 -3.63 2.82
C ALA A 252 36.83 -3.64 1.98
N VAL A 253 37.97 -3.38 2.63
CA VAL A 253 39.33 -3.40 2.02
C VAL A 253 39.60 -4.65 1.16
N LEU A 254 39.07 -5.81 1.57
CA LEU A 254 39.29 -7.12 0.94
C LEU A 254 38.56 -7.31 -0.40
N ALA A 255 37.51 -6.54 -0.72
CA ALA A 255 36.74 -6.72 -1.95
C ALA A 255 37.59 -6.56 -3.23
N SER A 256 38.64 -5.73 -3.16
CA SER A 256 39.56 -5.43 -4.27
C SER A 256 40.38 -6.63 -4.76
N ALA A 257 40.63 -7.65 -3.92
CA ALA A 257 41.49 -8.79 -4.25
C ALA A 257 40.74 -9.97 -4.89
N MET A 258 39.40 -10.00 -4.79
CA MET A 258 38.58 -11.17 -5.15
C MET A 258 38.70 -11.61 -6.62
N PRO A 259 38.68 -10.72 -7.63
CA PRO A 259 38.76 -11.14 -9.03
C PRO A 259 40.10 -11.82 -9.37
N ALA A 260 41.20 -11.33 -8.80
CA ALA A 260 42.54 -11.85 -9.06
C ALA A 260 42.72 -13.28 -8.52
N LEU A 261 42.17 -13.58 -7.34
CA LEU A 261 42.21 -14.92 -6.77
C LEU A 261 41.38 -15.91 -7.60
N ILE A 262 40.15 -15.54 -7.99
CA ILE A 262 39.28 -16.40 -8.82
C ILE A 262 39.97 -16.72 -10.15
N VAL A 263 40.47 -15.70 -10.87
CA VAL A 263 41.20 -15.88 -12.14
C VAL A 263 42.43 -16.79 -11.96
N THR A 264 43.19 -16.62 -10.87
CA THR A 264 44.37 -17.45 -10.58
C THR A 264 43.99 -18.92 -10.38
N PHE A 265 42.95 -19.21 -9.58
CA PHE A 265 42.49 -20.58 -9.36
C PHE A 265 41.88 -21.20 -10.63
N SER A 266 41.14 -20.44 -11.44
CA SER A 266 40.62 -20.89 -12.74
C SER A 266 41.74 -21.25 -13.73
N ILE A 267 42.81 -20.44 -13.81
CA ILE A 267 43.99 -20.74 -14.63
C ILE A 267 44.65 -22.05 -14.19
N CYS A 268 44.85 -22.25 -12.88
CA CYS A 268 45.39 -23.50 -12.35
C CYS A 268 44.52 -24.73 -12.70
N ALA A 269 43.20 -24.60 -12.63
CA ALA A 269 42.28 -25.68 -13.02
C ALA A 269 42.38 -26.02 -14.52
N VAL A 270 42.40 -25.01 -15.40
CA VAL A 270 42.54 -25.20 -16.86
C VAL A 270 43.88 -25.85 -17.21
N LEU A 271 44.98 -25.43 -16.58
CA LEU A 271 46.29 -26.06 -16.76
C LEU A 271 46.31 -27.54 -16.31
N GLY A 272 45.58 -27.87 -15.24
CA GLY A 272 45.38 -29.25 -14.80
C GLY A 272 44.62 -30.11 -15.82
N ILE A 273 43.56 -29.57 -16.43
CA ILE A 273 42.79 -30.25 -17.48
C ILE A 273 43.65 -30.47 -18.73
N ILE A 274 44.44 -29.47 -19.15
CA ILE A 274 45.36 -29.59 -20.29
C ILE A 274 46.42 -30.66 -20.03
N ALA A 275 46.95 -30.76 -18.79
CA ALA A 275 47.88 -31.81 -18.40
C ALA A 275 47.23 -33.21 -18.47
N LEU A 276 45.99 -33.37 -17.99
CA LEU A 276 45.23 -34.62 -18.07
C LEU A 276 45.01 -35.06 -19.53
N LEU A 277 44.49 -34.16 -20.37
CA LEU A 277 44.23 -34.46 -21.79
C LEU A 277 45.53 -34.85 -22.53
N ARG A 278 46.64 -34.16 -22.25
CA ARG A 278 47.96 -34.51 -22.79
C ARG A 278 48.43 -35.89 -22.32
N GLN A 279 48.18 -36.25 -21.06
CA GLN A 279 48.53 -37.55 -20.52
C GLN A 279 47.70 -38.68 -21.16
N ILE A 280 46.40 -38.46 -21.39
CA ILE A 280 45.51 -39.38 -22.12
C ILE A 280 46.01 -39.58 -23.56
N GLY A 281 46.35 -38.50 -24.27
CA GLY A 281 46.93 -38.57 -25.62
C GLY A 281 48.25 -39.34 -25.69
N VAL A 282 49.14 -39.17 -24.69
CA VAL A 282 50.39 -39.94 -24.58
C VAL A 282 50.10 -41.43 -24.35
N THR A 283 49.14 -41.79 -23.49
CA THR A 283 48.78 -43.21 -23.29
C THR A 283 48.12 -43.82 -24.53
N HIS A 284 47.25 -43.09 -25.22
CA HIS A 284 46.63 -43.55 -26.47
C HIS A 284 47.68 -43.84 -27.55
N ASN A 285 48.66 -42.95 -27.72
CA ASN A 285 49.74 -43.14 -28.69
C ASN A 285 50.69 -44.30 -28.30
N LEU A 286 50.90 -44.56 -27.01
CA LEU A 286 51.62 -45.77 -26.56
C LEU A 286 50.85 -47.05 -26.91
N VAL A 287 49.54 -47.09 -26.63
CA VAL A 287 48.68 -48.25 -26.95
C VAL A 287 48.66 -48.52 -28.46
N GLY A 288 48.54 -47.48 -29.29
CA GLY A 288 48.60 -47.63 -30.75
C GLY A 288 49.95 -48.15 -31.25
N ARG A 289 51.07 -47.66 -30.68
CA ARG A 289 52.42 -48.15 -30.99
C ARG A 289 52.57 -49.63 -30.63
N ASP A 290 52.16 -50.02 -29.42
CA ASP A 290 52.27 -51.38 -28.92
C ASP A 290 51.33 -52.35 -29.68
N ALA A 291 50.14 -51.89 -30.09
CA ALA A 291 49.23 -52.65 -30.94
C ALA A 291 49.83 -52.92 -32.33
N ASN A 292 50.39 -51.90 -32.99
CA ASN A 292 51.08 -52.08 -34.27
C ASN A 292 52.28 -53.04 -34.12
N SER A 293 53.11 -52.86 -33.08
CA SER A 293 54.22 -53.77 -32.79
C SER A 293 53.78 -55.22 -32.54
N LEU A 294 52.58 -55.44 -31.97
CA LEU A 294 51.99 -56.77 -31.81
C LEU A 294 51.53 -57.34 -33.16
N THR A 295 50.95 -56.53 -34.03
CA THR A 295 50.54 -56.92 -35.38
C THR A 295 51.74 -57.32 -36.26
N ASP A 296 52.81 -56.51 -36.26
CA ASP A 296 54.06 -56.80 -36.97
C ASP A 296 54.74 -58.07 -36.45
N PHE A 297 54.71 -58.29 -35.13
CA PHE A 297 55.18 -59.52 -34.50
C PHE A 297 54.36 -60.74 -34.92
N ILE A 298 53.03 -60.65 -34.93
CA ILE A 298 52.13 -61.73 -35.35
C ILE A 298 52.38 -62.10 -36.82
N GLY A 299 52.50 -61.11 -37.71
CA GLY A 299 52.79 -61.35 -39.13
C GLY A 299 54.15 -62.03 -39.34
N SER A 300 55.22 -61.43 -38.83
CA SER A 300 56.59 -61.94 -38.99
C SER A 300 56.83 -63.31 -38.33
N ALA A 301 56.07 -63.66 -37.29
CA ALA A 301 56.11 -64.97 -36.64
C ALA A 301 55.53 -66.11 -37.50
N PHE A 302 54.67 -65.84 -38.49
CA PHE A 302 54.24 -66.86 -39.45
C PHE A 302 55.33 -67.19 -40.47
N ASP A 303 55.97 -66.17 -41.04
CA ASP A 303 56.96 -66.29 -42.13
C ASP A 303 58.33 -66.81 -41.69
N LYS A 304 58.73 -66.57 -40.44
CA LYS A 304 60.02 -67.03 -39.89
C LYS A 304 59.82 -68.06 -38.78
N GLU A 305 60.75 -69.02 -38.68
CA GLU A 305 60.64 -70.07 -37.65
C GLU A 305 60.83 -69.54 -36.22
N SER A 306 61.56 -68.43 -36.05
CA SER A 306 61.65 -67.69 -34.80
C SER A 306 61.67 -66.19 -35.03
N ALA A 307 60.88 -65.47 -34.23
CA ALA A 307 60.91 -64.02 -34.08
C ALA A 307 60.91 -63.72 -32.58
N ALA A 308 61.74 -62.77 -32.14
CA ALA A 308 61.72 -62.31 -30.74
C ALA A 308 60.56 -61.31 -30.54
N ALA A 309 59.88 -61.39 -29.39
CA ALA A 309 58.83 -60.44 -29.06
C ALA A 309 59.42 -59.02 -28.83
N PRO A 310 58.81 -57.96 -29.36
CA PRO A 310 59.27 -56.59 -29.14
C PRO A 310 58.98 -56.11 -27.70
N ASP A 311 59.64 -55.02 -27.30
CA ASP A 311 59.49 -54.42 -25.97
C ASP A 311 58.25 -53.51 -25.89
N PHE A 312 57.19 -54.04 -25.29
CA PHE A 312 55.89 -53.37 -25.13
C PHE A 312 55.87 -52.49 -23.88
N GLY A 313 55.38 -51.25 -24.03
CA GLY A 313 55.17 -50.33 -22.89
C GLY A 313 54.00 -50.75 -21.98
N PHE A 314 53.05 -51.53 -22.51
CA PHE A 314 51.94 -52.12 -21.76
C PHE A 314 52.06 -53.64 -21.62
N ALA A 315 52.13 -54.12 -20.38
CA ALA A 315 52.29 -55.56 -20.05
C ALA A 315 51.21 -56.47 -20.66
N GLY A 316 50.00 -55.97 -20.92
CA GLY A 316 48.93 -56.72 -21.59
C GLY A 316 49.31 -57.19 -23.00
N PHE A 317 50.07 -56.37 -23.75
CA PHE A 317 50.52 -56.73 -25.10
C PHE A 317 51.66 -57.77 -25.05
N ALA A 318 52.53 -57.72 -24.04
CA ALA A 318 53.53 -58.77 -23.80
C ALA A 318 52.88 -60.12 -23.43
N SER A 319 51.81 -60.10 -22.63
CA SER A 319 51.00 -61.30 -22.33
C SER A 319 50.28 -61.83 -23.58
N ALA A 320 49.79 -60.95 -24.46
CA ALA A 320 49.19 -61.36 -25.73
C ALA A 320 50.22 -61.98 -26.69
N ALA A 321 51.40 -61.37 -26.85
CA ALA A 321 52.48 -61.86 -27.71
C ALA A 321 53.00 -63.23 -27.27
N SER A 322 53.20 -63.44 -25.98
CA SER A 322 53.64 -64.72 -25.41
C SER A 322 52.54 -65.80 -25.49
N GLY A 323 51.29 -65.44 -25.23
CA GLY A 323 50.12 -66.32 -25.43
C GLY A 323 49.96 -66.77 -26.89
N PHE A 324 50.08 -65.84 -27.84
CA PHE A 324 50.08 -66.13 -29.28
C PHE A 324 51.24 -67.04 -29.68
N SER A 325 52.46 -66.76 -29.22
CA SER A 325 53.64 -67.60 -29.50
C SER A 325 53.45 -69.04 -29.03
N GLY A 326 52.90 -69.22 -27.82
CA GLY A 326 52.54 -70.53 -27.29
C GLY A 326 51.40 -71.23 -28.06
N ALA A 327 50.46 -70.47 -28.65
CA ALA A 327 49.43 -71.02 -29.53
C ALA A 327 50.00 -71.45 -30.89
N LEU A 328 50.83 -70.62 -31.52
CA LEU A 328 51.46 -70.89 -32.82
C LEU A 328 52.40 -72.10 -32.78
N ALA A 329 53.17 -72.26 -31.70
CA ALA A 329 53.99 -73.46 -31.47
C ALA A 329 53.14 -74.74 -31.37
N ARG A 330 51.98 -74.69 -30.68
CA ARG A 330 51.02 -75.80 -30.62
C ARG A 330 50.37 -76.07 -31.98
N TYR A 331 50.08 -75.04 -32.78
CA TYR A 331 49.54 -75.17 -34.13
C TYR A 331 50.55 -75.82 -35.10
N ARG A 332 51.80 -75.32 -35.17
CA ARG A 332 52.88 -75.93 -35.99
C ARG A 332 53.06 -77.41 -35.62
N LYS A 333 53.05 -77.76 -34.32
CA LYS A 333 53.16 -79.15 -33.81
C LYS A 333 51.94 -80.04 -34.11
N LYS A 334 50.76 -79.46 -34.39
CA LYS A 334 49.54 -80.20 -34.78
C LYS A 334 49.44 -80.37 -36.31
N ARG A 335 49.91 -79.38 -37.08
CA ARG A 335 49.93 -79.38 -38.55
C ARG A 335 50.86 -80.46 -39.15
N SER A 336 51.90 -80.88 -38.43
CA SER A 336 52.81 -81.95 -38.86
C SER A 336 52.24 -83.38 -38.73
N LYS A 337 51.00 -83.55 -38.27
CA LYS A 337 50.48 -84.87 -37.82
C LYS A 337 49.06 -85.24 -38.29
N ALA A 338 48.54 -84.60 -39.34
CA ALA A 338 47.21 -84.87 -39.87
C ALA A 338 47.20 -85.02 -41.40
N SER A 339 46.66 -86.14 -41.89
CA SER A 339 46.38 -86.41 -43.31
C SER A 339 44.90 -86.16 -43.66
N VAL A 340 44.58 -86.18 -44.96
CA VAL A 340 43.36 -85.59 -45.56
C VAL A 340 42.12 -86.49 -45.51
N LYS A 341 40.94 -85.89 -45.26
CA LYS A 341 39.64 -86.19 -45.93
C LYS A 341 38.63 -85.01 -45.79
N PRO A 342 37.62 -84.82 -46.68
CA PRO A 342 36.90 -83.53 -46.82
C PRO A 342 35.34 -83.54 -46.64
N ALA A 343 34.78 -82.33 -46.39
CA ALA A 343 33.40 -81.78 -46.66
C ALA A 343 32.15 -82.53 -46.11
N GLU A 344 31.05 -81.89 -45.62
CA GLU A 344 30.12 -80.93 -46.26
C GLU A 344 29.30 -80.03 -45.25
N PRO A 345 28.37 -79.12 -45.67
CA PRO A 345 27.84 -78.00 -44.83
C PRO A 345 26.28 -77.86 -44.70
N MET A 346 25.78 -76.98 -43.79
CA MET A 346 24.47 -76.26 -43.71
C MET A 346 24.23 -75.74 -42.25
N GLN A 347 23.26 -74.89 -41.84
CA GLN A 347 22.61 -73.63 -42.30
C GLN A 347 21.94 -72.97 -41.02
N VAL A 348 21.90 -71.64 -40.81
CA VAL A 348 20.84 -70.61 -41.09
C VAL A 348 19.49 -70.77 -40.33
N VAL A 349 18.82 -69.62 -40.05
CA VAL A 349 17.37 -69.31 -39.75
C VAL A 349 17.15 -68.67 -38.35
N THR A 350 17.07 -67.32 -38.19
CA THR A 350 15.90 -66.37 -38.17
C THR A 350 14.94 -66.51 -36.95
N ASP A 351 13.96 -65.66 -36.57
CA ASP A 351 13.18 -64.50 -37.12
C ASP A 351 12.83 -63.47 -35.97
N SER A 352 12.60 -62.16 -36.18
CA SER A 352 11.35 -61.41 -36.55
C SER A 352 10.30 -61.24 -35.40
N GLU A 353 9.41 -60.22 -35.26
CA GLU A 353 9.11 -58.93 -35.95
C GLU A 353 8.17 -58.01 -35.10
N GLU A 354 8.07 -56.70 -35.45
CA GLU A 354 6.90 -55.76 -35.33
C GLU A 354 6.11 -55.54 -33.99
N GLY A 355 5.21 -54.55 -33.81
CA GLY A 355 4.77 -53.41 -34.65
C GLY A 355 3.72 -52.47 -33.97
N THR A 356 3.75 -51.17 -34.28
CA THR A 356 3.06 -49.95 -33.73
C THR A 356 1.54 -49.74 -33.96
N SER A 357 0.88 -48.84 -33.18
CA SER A 357 -0.11 -47.81 -33.66
C SER A 357 -0.59 -46.78 -32.57
N TRP A 358 -1.36 -45.74 -32.94
CA TRP A 358 -1.84 -44.55 -32.15
C TRP A 358 -3.11 -43.87 -32.78
N GLU A 359 -3.98 -43.16 -32.03
CA GLU A 359 -4.98 -42.17 -32.58
C GLU A 359 -5.63 -41.16 -31.55
N ASN A 360 -6.65 -40.34 -31.93
CA ASN A 360 -7.13 -39.04 -31.29
C ASN A 360 -8.70 -38.83 -31.43
N PRO A 361 -9.45 -37.65 -31.44
CA PRO A 361 -9.26 -36.21 -31.04
C PRO A 361 -10.49 -35.40 -30.39
N MET A 362 -10.25 -34.14 -29.93
CA MET A 362 -11.20 -32.96 -29.72
C MET A 362 -12.32 -32.98 -28.63
N PHE A 363 -12.96 -31.88 -28.12
CA PHE A 363 -13.53 -30.61 -28.68
C PHE A 363 -13.54 -29.35 -27.71
N ALA A 364 -14.28 -28.25 -28.03
CA ALA A 364 -14.13 -26.88 -27.45
C ALA A 364 -15.44 -26.03 -27.19
N ASN A 365 -15.28 -24.75 -26.79
CA ASN A 365 -16.21 -23.75 -26.16
C ASN A 365 -17.51 -23.28 -26.89
N LYS A 366 -18.45 -22.68 -26.11
CA LYS A 366 -19.18 -21.42 -26.45
C LYS A 366 -19.75 -20.67 -25.20
N ILE A 367 -20.24 -19.42 -25.38
CA ILE A 367 -20.81 -18.47 -24.37
C ILE A 367 -21.96 -17.67 -25.03
N GLU A 368 -22.98 -17.22 -24.27
CA GLU A 368 -23.94 -16.14 -24.63
C GLU A 368 -24.68 -15.59 -23.37
N VAL A 369 -25.13 -14.32 -23.36
CA VAL A 369 -25.83 -13.58 -22.25
C VAL A 369 -26.72 -12.45 -22.84
N GLU A 370 -27.88 -12.12 -22.23
CA GLU A 370 -28.76 -10.97 -22.57
C GLU A 370 -29.67 -10.54 -21.38
N GLU A 371 -30.33 -9.36 -21.47
CA GLU A 371 -31.04 -8.56 -20.42
C GLU A 371 -32.18 -7.71 -21.08
N PRO A 372 -33.00 -6.83 -20.40
CA PRO A 372 -33.61 -6.77 -19.05
C PRO A 372 -35.13 -6.29 -19.08
N GLU A 373 -35.55 -5.41 -18.12
CA GLU A 373 -36.76 -4.51 -18.03
C GLU A 373 -38.11 -4.97 -17.39
N GLU A 374 -38.64 -4.18 -16.41
CA GLU A 374 -39.80 -3.24 -16.50
C GLU A 374 -40.16 -2.59 -15.12
N ALA A 375 -41.14 -1.66 -15.05
CA ALA A 375 -41.21 -0.55 -14.06
C ALA A 375 -42.47 -0.46 -13.12
N LEU A 376 -42.55 0.64 -12.34
CA LEU A 376 -43.63 0.98 -11.38
C LEU A 376 -44.82 1.74 -12.00
N GLU A 377 -45.98 1.73 -11.31
CA GLU A 377 -46.99 2.80 -11.35
C GLU A 377 -47.55 3.10 -9.94
N THR A 378 -48.01 4.34 -9.69
CA THR A 378 -48.81 4.73 -8.50
C THR A 378 -49.61 6.00 -8.81
N GLU A 379 -50.88 6.07 -8.42
CA GLU A 379 -51.74 7.27 -8.57
C GLU A 379 -51.92 8.04 -7.25
N ALA A 380 -52.15 9.36 -7.34
CA ALA A 380 -52.53 10.22 -6.22
C ALA A 380 -53.65 11.20 -6.64
N GLN A 381 -54.53 11.56 -5.69
CA GLN A 381 -55.57 12.58 -5.86
C GLN A 381 -55.48 13.66 -4.78
N ALA A 382 -55.65 14.92 -5.16
CA ALA A 382 -55.57 16.09 -4.27
C ALA A 382 -56.96 16.63 -3.89
N GLY A 383 -57.07 17.29 -2.73
CA GLY A 383 -58.33 17.93 -2.32
C GLY A 383 -58.49 18.33 -0.85
N GLY A 384 -57.43 18.73 -0.15
CA GLY A 384 -57.48 19.19 1.24
C GLY A 384 -57.14 20.67 1.42
N ALA A 385 -57.28 21.19 2.65
CA ALA A 385 -56.45 22.32 3.07
C ALA A 385 -54.97 21.87 3.06
N LEU A 386 -54.02 22.79 2.86
CA LEU A 386 -52.61 22.41 2.66
C LEU A 386 -51.98 21.82 3.93
N GLU A 387 -52.09 20.50 4.07
CA GLU A 387 -51.54 19.72 5.17
C GLU A 387 -50.07 19.40 4.89
N ILE A 388 -49.22 20.40 5.13
CA ILE A 388 -47.76 20.29 4.99
C ILE A 388 -47.26 19.16 5.91
N PRO A 389 -46.64 18.08 5.40
CA PRO A 389 -46.30 16.92 6.22
C PRO A 389 -45.15 17.25 7.19
N ALA A 390 -45.46 17.44 8.47
CA ALA A 390 -44.51 17.97 9.46
C ALA A 390 -43.17 17.20 9.56
N HIS A 391 -43.14 15.89 9.25
CA HIS A 391 -41.95 15.06 9.32
C HIS A 391 -40.90 15.36 8.24
N ILE A 392 -41.22 16.14 7.19
CA ILE A 392 -40.19 16.59 6.23
C ILE A 392 -39.27 17.64 6.84
N PHE A 393 -39.67 18.32 7.93
CA PHE A 393 -38.86 19.30 8.64
C PHE A 393 -38.01 18.60 9.70
N ARG A 394 -36.77 18.28 9.35
CA ARG A 394 -35.84 17.51 10.18
C ARG A 394 -34.95 18.43 11.02
N ALA A 395 -34.03 17.85 11.78
CA ALA A 395 -33.13 18.59 12.66
C ALA A 395 -32.12 19.50 11.92
N TYR A 396 -31.83 19.26 10.65
CA TYR A 396 -30.76 19.97 9.91
C TYR A 396 -31.13 20.35 8.46
N ASP A 397 -32.24 19.84 7.93
CA ASP A 397 -32.73 20.11 6.59
C ASP A 397 -34.24 19.87 6.45
N ILE A 398 -34.79 20.29 5.31
CA ILE A 398 -36.12 19.85 4.85
C ILE A 398 -35.90 18.69 3.87
N ARG A 399 -36.61 17.57 4.02
CA ARG A 399 -36.29 16.29 3.36
C ARG A 399 -37.50 15.35 3.26
N GLY A 400 -37.98 15.11 2.04
CA GLY A 400 -39.11 14.23 1.75
C GLY A 400 -39.05 13.62 0.34
N ILE A 401 -40.02 12.77 0.01
CA ILE A 401 -40.24 12.22 -1.34
C ILE A 401 -40.72 13.36 -2.25
N ALA A 402 -40.08 13.50 -3.41
CA ALA A 402 -40.18 14.68 -4.25
C ALA A 402 -41.61 14.97 -4.73
N ASP A 403 -42.33 13.97 -5.21
CA ASP A 403 -43.60 14.19 -5.92
C ASP A 403 -44.85 13.98 -5.06
N THR A 404 -44.68 13.57 -3.79
CA THR A 404 -45.77 13.33 -2.83
C THR A 404 -45.66 14.13 -1.53
N GLU A 405 -44.44 14.46 -1.08
CA GLU A 405 -44.20 15.23 0.15
C GLU A 405 -43.58 16.62 -0.12
N LEU A 406 -43.08 16.84 -1.34
CA LEU A 406 -42.55 18.11 -1.85
C LEU A 406 -43.28 18.50 -3.15
N ASP A 407 -44.60 18.38 -3.11
CA ASP A 407 -45.49 18.86 -4.16
C ASP A 407 -45.39 20.39 -4.32
N ASP A 408 -45.85 20.90 -5.46
CA ASP A 408 -45.70 22.31 -5.82
C ASP A 408 -46.35 23.26 -4.80
N ALA A 409 -47.44 22.84 -4.16
CA ALA A 409 -48.12 23.65 -3.15
C ALA A 409 -47.34 23.71 -1.81
N THR A 410 -46.79 22.58 -1.37
CA THR A 410 -45.91 22.49 -0.19
C THR A 410 -44.62 23.27 -0.41
N VAL A 411 -43.98 23.08 -1.56
CA VAL A 411 -42.76 23.82 -1.94
C VAL A 411 -43.03 25.31 -2.04
N ALA A 412 -44.19 25.74 -2.57
CA ALA A 412 -44.54 27.15 -2.62
C ALA A 412 -44.78 27.78 -1.23
N ALA A 413 -45.38 27.03 -0.29
CA ALA A 413 -45.55 27.48 1.08
C ALA A 413 -44.21 27.58 1.82
N ILE A 414 -43.29 26.64 1.59
CA ILE A 414 -41.92 26.67 2.13
C ILE A 414 -41.13 27.86 1.55
N GLY A 415 -41.14 28.06 0.24
CA GLY A 415 -40.44 29.17 -0.41
C GLY A 415 -40.90 30.53 0.10
N LYS A 416 -42.21 30.71 0.34
CA LYS A 416 -42.76 31.92 0.96
C LYS A 416 -42.40 32.06 2.43
N ALA A 417 -42.36 30.96 3.19
CA ALA A 417 -41.89 30.99 4.58
C ALA A 417 -40.40 31.40 4.66
N LEU A 418 -39.56 30.87 3.77
CA LEU A 418 -38.12 31.14 3.69
C LEU A 418 -37.82 32.56 3.23
N GLY A 419 -38.42 33.04 2.13
CA GLY A 419 -38.26 34.43 1.67
C GLY A 419 -38.74 35.44 2.70
N SER A 420 -39.82 35.14 3.42
CA SER A 420 -40.29 35.98 4.53
C SER A 420 -39.33 35.96 5.73
N ALA A 421 -38.69 34.82 6.03
CA ALA A 421 -37.73 34.69 7.12
C ALA A 421 -36.38 35.38 6.82
N ALA A 422 -35.95 35.37 5.55
CA ALA A 422 -34.79 36.14 5.10
C ALA A 422 -35.01 37.64 5.30
N LEU A 423 -36.15 38.17 4.84
CA LEU A 423 -36.53 39.57 5.01
C LEU A 423 -36.64 40.00 6.48
N ASP A 424 -37.23 39.16 7.35
CA ASP A 424 -37.30 39.43 8.80
C ASP A 424 -35.91 39.40 9.48
N ALA A 425 -34.95 38.63 8.95
CA ALA A 425 -33.56 38.62 9.38
C ALA A 425 -32.72 39.79 8.83
N GLY A 426 -33.28 40.57 7.90
CA GLY A 426 -32.59 41.68 7.22
C GLY A 426 -31.80 41.28 5.98
N ASN A 427 -31.94 40.03 5.51
CA ASN A 427 -31.42 39.59 4.21
C ASN A 427 -32.46 39.96 3.13
N ASP A 428 -32.20 41.03 2.36
CA ASP A 428 -33.05 41.43 1.23
C ASP A 428 -32.97 40.47 0.04
N ARG A 429 -31.87 39.73 -0.07
CA ARG A 429 -31.58 38.73 -1.10
C ARG A 429 -31.07 37.41 -0.56
N LEU A 430 -31.34 36.32 -1.28
CA LEU A 430 -30.75 34.99 -1.02
C LEU A 430 -30.18 34.34 -2.29
N VAL A 431 -29.22 33.44 -2.11
CA VAL A 431 -28.73 32.55 -3.18
C VAL A 431 -29.69 31.37 -3.35
N LEU A 432 -29.97 30.95 -4.57
CA LEU A 432 -30.70 29.72 -4.86
C LEU A 432 -29.84 28.81 -5.77
N ALA A 433 -29.79 27.53 -5.43
CA ALA A 433 -29.01 26.51 -6.12
C ALA A 433 -29.73 25.16 -6.12
N ARG A 434 -29.37 24.26 -7.04
CA ARG A 434 -29.91 22.90 -7.11
C ARG A 434 -28.88 21.83 -7.42
N ASP A 435 -29.19 20.57 -7.06
CA ASP A 435 -28.47 19.39 -7.54
C ASP A 435 -29.04 18.86 -8.87
N GLY A 436 -28.50 17.73 -9.33
CA GLY A 436 -28.83 17.08 -10.60
C GLY A 436 -30.02 16.12 -10.59
N ARG A 437 -30.81 16.03 -9.51
CA ARG A 437 -31.98 15.12 -9.46
C ARG A 437 -33.06 15.56 -10.44
N LEU A 438 -33.80 14.61 -10.99
CA LEU A 438 -34.88 14.86 -11.96
C LEU A 438 -35.94 15.84 -11.42
N SER A 439 -36.25 15.76 -10.12
CA SER A 439 -37.19 16.65 -9.43
C SER A 439 -36.61 18.00 -8.99
N SER A 440 -35.28 18.15 -8.99
CA SER A 440 -34.63 19.36 -8.48
C SER A 440 -34.93 20.60 -9.32
N GLU A 441 -35.19 20.45 -10.63
CA GLU A 441 -35.58 21.57 -11.49
C GLU A 441 -36.97 22.13 -11.15
N ARG A 442 -38.00 21.28 -11.07
CA ARG A 442 -39.37 21.65 -10.64
C ARG A 442 -39.35 22.35 -9.28
N ILE A 443 -38.67 21.76 -8.30
CA ILE A 443 -38.62 22.27 -6.92
C ILE A 443 -37.86 23.60 -6.87
N HIS A 444 -36.79 23.76 -7.66
CA HIS A 444 -36.02 25.00 -7.76
C HIS A 444 -36.85 26.15 -8.37
N GLU A 445 -37.53 25.92 -9.50
CA GLU A 445 -38.40 26.95 -10.11
C GLU A 445 -39.55 27.37 -9.18
N MET A 446 -40.17 26.40 -8.49
CA MET A 446 -41.25 26.67 -7.55
C MET A 446 -40.77 27.47 -6.33
N LEU A 447 -39.58 27.17 -5.80
CA LEU A 447 -38.94 27.97 -4.74
C LEU A 447 -38.59 29.37 -5.21
N GLN A 448 -37.92 29.51 -6.36
CA GLN A 448 -37.53 30.78 -6.96
C GLN A 448 -38.74 31.73 -7.03
N ASN A 449 -39.81 31.28 -7.68
CA ASN A 449 -41.02 32.09 -7.87
C ASN A 449 -41.72 32.41 -6.54
N SER A 450 -41.63 31.52 -5.56
CA SER A 450 -42.25 31.68 -4.25
C SER A 450 -41.49 32.64 -3.33
N VAL A 451 -40.15 32.60 -3.35
CA VAL A 451 -39.29 33.59 -2.66
C VAL A 451 -39.49 34.98 -3.27
N LEU A 452 -39.41 35.11 -4.59
CA LEU A 452 -39.62 36.40 -5.28
C LEU A 452 -41.00 37.02 -4.93
N SER A 453 -42.03 36.19 -4.75
CA SER A 453 -43.38 36.65 -4.34
C SER A 453 -43.50 37.23 -2.93
N THR A 454 -42.46 37.08 -2.07
CA THR A 454 -42.41 37.76 -0.76
C THR A 454 -41.82 39.16 -0.83
N GLY A 455 -41.17 39.52 -1.95
CA GLY A 455 -40.33 40.72 -2.06
C GLY A 455 -38.85 40.49 -1.74
N CYS A 456 -38.40 39.23 -1.61
CA CYS A 456 -36.98 38.89 -1.45
C CYS A 456 -36.36 38.60 -2.83
N ASP A 457 -35.21 39.18 -3.11
CA ASP A 457 -34.43 38.95 -4.34
C ASP A 457 -33.84 37.53 -4.35
N VAL A 458 -33.65 36.98 -5.55
CA VAL A 458 -32.97 35.69 -5.75
C VAL A 458 -31.75 35.85 -6.65
N ILE A 459 -30.60 35.35 -6.20
CA ILE A 459 -29.44 35.07 -7.05
C ILE A 459 -29.41 33.57 -7.35
N ASP A 460 -29.88 33.20 -8.52
CA ASP A 460 -29.86 31.84 -9.05
C ASP A 460 -28.44 31.52 -9.58
N ILE A 461 -27.82 30.49 -9.02
CA ILE A 461 -26.51 29.95 -9.42
C ILE A 461 -26.61 28.54 -10.05
N GLY A 462 -27.81 28.09 -10.38
CA GLY A 462 -28.05 26.87 -11.16
C GLY A 462 -27.66 25.55 -10.48
N LEU A 463 -27.11 24.63 -11.27
CA LEU A 463 -26.77 23.26 -10.88
C LEU A 463 -25.34 23.22 -10.33
N VAL A 464 -25.20 23.09 -9.01
CA VAL A 464 -23.89 23.11 -8.33
C VAL A 464 -23.85 22.19 -7.10
N PRO A 465 -22.67 21.77 -6.60
CA PRO A 465 -22.54 21.12 -5.30
C PRO A 465 -23.01 22.02 -4.15
N THR A 466 -23.60 21.41 -3.10
CA THR A 466 -23.96 22.12 -1.84
C THR A 466 -22.87 23.03 -1.27
N PRO A 467 -21.57 22.66 -1.18
CA PRO A 467 -20.54 23.56 -0.65
C PRO A 467 -20.30 24.81 -1.51
N LEU A 468 -20.63 24.77 -2.81
CA LEU A 468 -20.52 25.92 -3.71
C LEU A 468 -21.64 26.95 -3.41
N MET A 469 -22.85 26.49 -3.08
CA MET A 469 -23.91 27.36 -2.53
C MET A 469 -23.47 28.04 -1.23
N TYR A 470 -22.85 27.30 -0.30
CA TYR A 470 -22.33 27.88 0.95
C TYR A 470 -21.17 28.88 0.72
N PHE A 471 -20.33 28.64 -0.28
CA PHE A 471 -19.35 29.64 -0.72
C PHE A 471 -20.05 30.89 -1.28
N ALA A 472 -21.07 30.72 -2.11
CA ALA A 472 -21.82 31.81 -2.73
C ALA A 472 -22.44 32.77 -1.71
N THR A 473 -23.03 32.25 -0.62
CA THR A 473 -23.66 33.10 0.41
C THR A 473 -22.69 34.04 1.10
N GLU A 474 -21.42 33.65 1.21
CA GLU A 474 -20.35 34.46 1.79
C GLU A 474 -19.65 35.32 0.71
N HIS A 475 -19.35 34.76 -0.46
CA HIS A 475 -18.68 35.44 -1.59
C HIS A 475 -19.51 36.58 -2.17
N LEU A 476 -20.83 36.40 -2.28
CA LEU A 476 -21.79 37.41 -2.74
C LEU A 476 -22.37 38.25 -1.60
N HIS A 477 -21.88 38.05 -0.38
CA HIS A 477 -22.27 38.76 0.86
C HIS A 477 -23.79 38.76 1.13
N THR A 478 -24.53 37.72 0.72
CA THR A 478 -25.98 37.63 0.98
C THR A 478 -26.26 37.22 2.43
N GLY A 479 -25.41 36.38 3.03
CA GLY A 479 -25.65 35.73 4.32
C GLY A 479 -26.86 34.78 4.34
N ALA A 480 -27.48 34.53 3.19
CA ALA A 480 -28.70 33.74 3.06
C ALA A 480 -28.71 32.95 1.74
N GLY A 481 -29.13 31.69 1.79
CA GLY A 481 -29.21 30.83 0.62
C GLY A 481 -29.93 29.51 0.83
N ILE A 482 -30.43 28.93 -0.26
CA ILE A 482 -31.22 27.70 -0.30
C ILE A 482 -30.62 26.76 -1.36
N MET A 483 -30.31 25.54 -0.96
CA MET A 483 -29.82 24.47 -1.84
C MET A 483 -30.88 23.38 -1.96
N VAL A 484 -31.45 23.22 -3.16
CA VAL A 484 -32.35 22.12 -3.51
C VAL A 484 -31.52 20.86 -3.73
N THR A 485 -31.60 19.90 -2.82
CA THR A 485 -30.86 18.64 -2.94
C THR A 485 -31.45 17.56 -2.07
N GLY A 486 -31.47 16.32 -2.58
CA GLY A 486 -31.75 15.09 -1.81
C GLY A 486 -30.55 14.54 -1.02
N SER A 487 -29.38 15.16 -1.11
CA SER A 487 -28.10 14.64 -0.59
C SER A 487 -27.78 13.25 -1.18
N HIS A 488 -27.50 12.23 -0.36
CA HIS A 488 -27.16 10.87 -0.81
C HIS A 488 -28.36 9.94 -1.09
N ASN A 489 -29.59 10.38 -0.78
CA ASN A 489 -30.77 9.52 -0.84
C ASN A 489 -31.06 8.99 -2.25
N GLY A 490 -31.88 7.94 -2.37
CA GLY A 490 -32.45 7.49 -3.64
C GLY A 490 -33.08 8.62 -4.48
N PRO A 491 -33.17 8.47 -5.81
CA PRO A 491 -33.56 9.53 -6.74
C PRO A 491 -34.94 10.14 -6.48
N GLU A 492 -35.85 9.38 -5.84
CA GLU A 492 -37.19 9.79 -5.44
C GLU A 492 -37.20 10.84 -4.32
N TYR A 493 -36.10 11.01 -3.57
CA TYR A 493 -35.99 11.98 -2.49
C TYR A 493 -35.46 13.33 -2.97
N ASN A 494 -36.00 14.40 -2.41
CA ASN A 494 -35.44 15.74 -2.55
C ASN A 494 -35.61 16.55 -1.25
N GLY A 495 -35.37 17.86 -1.29
CA GLY A 495 -35.52 18.77 -0.16
C GLY A 495 -34.54 19.93 -0.20
N MET A 496 -34.35 20.59 0.94
CA MET A 496 -33.74 21.92 1.02
C MET A 496 -32.78 22.03 2.20
N LYS A 497 -31.53 22.39 1.93
CA LYS A 497 -30.56 22.84 2.95
C LYS A 497 -30.53 24.36 2.92
N VAL A 498 -30.65 25.01 4.08
CA VAL A 498 -30.92 26.46 4.19
C VAL A 498 -29.90 27.15 5.07
N VAL A 499 -29.43 28.32 4.62
CA VAL A 499 -28.65 29.30 5.38
C VAL A 499 -29.45 30.60 5.49
N LEU A 500 -29.53 31.19 6.68
CA LEU A 500 -30.01 32.56 6.94
C LEU A 500 -29.11 33.20 8.00
N ASP A 501 -28.86 34.52 7.96
CA ASP A 501 -27.98 35.22 8.91
C ASP A 501 -26.61 34.52 9.09
N SER A 502 -26.02 34.08 7.98
CA SER A 502 -24.79 33.26 7.84
C SER A 502 -24.76 32.00 8.74
N LYS A 503 -25.92 31.42 9.04
CA LYS A 503 -26.08 30.19 9.83
C LYS A 503 -26.94 29.18 9.08
N SER A 504 -26.49 27.92 9.01
CA SER A 504 -27.35 26.82 8.60
C SER A 504 -28.50 26.66 9.59
N LEU A 505 -29.74 26.51 9.12
CA LEU A 505 -30.89 26.34 10.01
C LEU A 505 -30.87 24.95 10.66
N VAL A 506 -31.04 24.90 11.99
CA VAL A 506 -31.08 23.65 12.77
C VAL A 506 -32.22 23.65 13.80
N ASP A 507 -32.63 22.44 14.18
CA ASP A 507 -33.63 22.13 15.21
C ASP A 507 -34.88 23.04 15.15
N GLU A 508 -35.10 23.86 16.18
CA GLU A 508 -36.28 24.72 16.29
C GLU A 508 -36.37 25.75 15.16
N GLN A 509 -35.26 26.16 14.54
CA GLN A 509 -35.27 27.09 13.41
C GLN A 509 -35.92 26.47 12.17
N VAL A 510 -35.76 25.17 11.96
CA VAL A 510 -36.44 24.44 10.88
C VAL A 510 -37.93 24.31 11.21
N GLN A 511 -38.27 24.14 12.49
CA GLN A 511 -39.66 24.14 12.97
C GLN A 511 -40.33 25.53 12.92
N ASP A 512 -39.59 26.64 13.04
CA ASP A 512 -40.10 27.99 12.78
C ASP A 512 -40.56 28.14 11.33
N ILE A 513 -39.81 27.60 10.36
CA ILE A 513 -40.22 27.59 8.94
C ILE A 513 -41.46 26.74 8.74
N TYR A 514 -41.55 25.54 9.35
CA TYR A 514 -42.78 24.73 9.34
C TYR A 514 -43.98 25.50 9.90
N ARG A 515 -43.85 26.07 11.11
CA ARG A 515 -44.90 26.83 11.78
C ARG A 515 -45.34 28.03 10.94
N ARG A 516 -44.42 28.70 10.23
CA ARG A 516 -44.73 29.81 9.32
C ARG A 516 -45.46 29.37 8.05
N ALA A 517 -45.00 28.28 7.43
CA ALA A 517 -45.59 27.71 6.23
C ALA A 517 -47.02 27.20 6.47
N ALA A 518 -47.22 26.42 7.54
CA ALA A 518 -48.53 25.89 7.93
C ALA A 518 -49.52 26.99 8.38
N ALA A 519 -49.02 28.10 8.95
CA ALA A 519 -49.85 29.25 9.31
C ALA A 519 -50.19 30.19 8.13
N GLY A 520 -49.59 30.00 6.95
CA GLY A 520 -49.74 30.91 5.81
C GLY A 520 -49.19 32.32 6.06
N SER A 521 -48.28 32.49 7.03
CA SER A 521 -47.86 33.79 7.56
C SER A 521 -46.72 34.39 6.73
N PHE A 522 -47.06 34.85 5.53
CA PHE A 522 -46.10 35.30 4.51
C PHE A 522 -46.08 36.82 4.33
N LEU A 523 -44.89 37.35 4.08
CA LEU A 523 -44.72 38.66 3.45
C LEU A 523 -45.12 38.58 1.96
N GLN A 524 -45.41 39.72 1.34
CA GLN A 524 -45.83 39.81 -0.06
C GLN A 524 -45.13 40.98 -0.74
N GLY A 525 -44.64 40.75 -1.96
CA GLY A 525 -43.94 41.73 -2.76
C GLY A 525 -43.56 41.17 -4.13
N ALA A 526 -42.58 41.80 -4.76
CA ALA A 526 -41.91 41.29 -5.95
C ALA A 526 -40.42 41.63 -5.83
N GLY A 527 -39.59 40.62 -5.58
CA GLY A 527 -38.13 40.74 -5.66
C GLY A 527 -37.64 40.54 -7.10
N ASP A 528 -36.38 40.88 -7.36
CA ASP A 528 -35.72 40.70 -8.64
C ASP A 528 -34.94 39.38 -8.70
N LEU A 529 -34.91 38.78 -9.90
CA LEU A 529 -34.14 37.57 -10.20
C LEU A 529 -32.85 37.93 -10.94
N THR A 530 -31.71 37.60 -10.34
CA THR A 530 -30.38 37.65 -10.98
C THR A 530 -29.89 36.23 -11.21
N ARG A 531 -29.18 35.99 -12.33
CA ARG A 531 -28.40 34.75 -12.54
C ARG A 531 -26.91 35.04 -12.53
N GLN A 532 -26.13 34.20 -11.86
CA GLN A 532 -24.66 34.33 -11.81
C GLN A 532 -24.01 32.97 -11.92
N ASP A 533 -23.05 32.85 -12.84
CA ASP A 533 -22.04 31.79 -12.77
C ASP A 533 -20.91 32.26 -11.84
N ILE A 534 -20.50 31.40 -10.93
CA ILE A 534 -19.45 31.60 -9.93
C ILE A 534 -18.61 30.32 -9.76
N VAL A 535 -18.69 29.37 -10.69
CA VAL A 535 -17.95 28.10 -10.63
C VAL A 535 -16.45 28.35 -10.70
N ASP A 536 -16.01 29.20 -11.63
CA ASP A 536 -14.60 29.62 -11.73
C ASP A 536 -14.14 30.31 -10.42
N SER A 537 -14.93 31.25 -9.87
CA SER A 537 -14.62 31.92 -8.60
C SER A 537 -14.45 30.96 -7.42
N TYR A 538 -15.21 29.85 -7.40
CA TYR A 538 -15.09 28.79 -6.39
C TYR A 538 -13.83 27.94 -6.59
N ILE A 539 -13.50 27.61 -7.85
CA ILE A 539 -12.31 26.84 -8.20
C ILE A 539 -11.04 27.64 -7.91
N ASP A 540 -10.96 28.89 -8.38
CA ASP A 540 -9.82 29.79 -8.17
C ASP A 540 -9.55 30.01 -6.67
N GLN A 541 -10.60 30.24 -5.87
CA GLN A 541 -10.47 30.43 -4.43
C GLN A 541 -9.84 29.22 -3.71
N ILE A 542 -10.01 27.99 -4.23
CA ILE A 542 -9.38 26.79 -3.69
C ILE A 542 -7.98 26.59 -4.28
N ALA A 543 -7.79 26.86 -5.58
CA ALA A 543 -6.52 26.71 -6.28
C ALA A 543 -5.43 27.69 -5.80
N ASP A 544 -5.80 28.90 -5.38
CA ASP A 544 -4.89 29.90 -4.82
C ASP A 544 -4.40 29.55 -3.39
N ASP A 545 -5.14 28.74 -2.62
CA ASP A 545 -4.79 28.33 -1.25
C ASP A 545 -4.14 26.93 -1.18
N VAL A 546 -4.54 26.01 -2.07
CA VAL A 546 -4.13 24.60 -2.03
C VAL A 546 -3.09 24.27 -3.11
N VAL A 547 -1.83 24.08 -2.70
CA VAL A 547 -0.72 23.75 -3.62
C VAL A 547 -0.20 22.32 -3.38
N PHE A 548 -0.26 21.47 -4.41
CA PHE A 548 0.39 20.16 -4.38
C PHE A 548 1.89 20.25 -4.72
N ALA A 549 2.73 19.64 -3.91
CA ALA A 549 4.20 19.63 -4.11
C ALA A 549 4.69 18.78 -5.29
N SER A 550 3.79 18.00 -5.91
CA SER A 550 4.04 17.13 -7.06
C SER A 550 2.72 16.79 -7.75
N GLN A 551 2.74 16.62 -9.07
CA GLN A 551 1.57 16.14 -9.82
C GLN A 551 1.09 14.78 -9.27
N LEU A 552 -0.17 14.72 -8.86
CA LEU A 552 -0.85 13.50 -8.42
C LEU A 552 -1.72 12.95 -9.56
N LYS A 553 -1.90 11.63 -9.59
CA LYS A 553 -2.97 10.99 -10.39
C LYS A 553 -4.12 10.63 -9.47
N VAL A 554 -5.32 11.09 -9.80
CA VAL A 554 -6.51 11.00 -8.94
C VAL A 554 -7.66 10.37 -9.71
N VAL A 555 -8.26 9.32 -9.15
CA VAL A 555 -9.55 8.82 -9.63
C VAL A 555 -10.64 9.59 -8.89
N LEU A 556 -11.57 10.20 -9.63
CA LEU A 556 -12.70 10.94 -9.05
C LEU A 556 -14.00 10.24 -9.42
N ASP A 557 -14.53 9.47 -8.49
CA ASP A 557 -15.89 8.96 -8.59
C ASP A 557 -16.88 10.03 -8.14
N CYS A 558 -17.89 10.30 -8.97
CA CYS A 558 -18.89 11.32 -8.73
C CYS A 558 -20.31 10.76 -8.52
N GLY A 559 -20.52 9.44 -8.65
CA GLY A 559 -21.82 8.77 -8.46
C GLY A 559 -22.97 9.40 -9.24
N ASN A 560 -22.71 9.96 -10.43
CA ASN A 560 -23.65 10.75 -11.26
C ASN A 560 -24.25 12.00 -10.56
N GLY A 561 -23.73 12.41 -9.41
CA GLY A 561 -24.21 13.55 -8.63
C GLY A 561 -23.71 14.92 -9.13
N ALA A 562 -24.15 16.00 -8.47
CA ALA A 562 -23.81 17.38 -8.83
C ALA A 562 -22.31 17.75 -8.73
N ALA A 563 -21.45 16.86 -8.22
CA ALA A 563 -20.00 17.02 -8.24
C ALA A 563 -19.36 16.71 -9.62
N SER A 564 -20.10 16.03 -10.51
CA SER A 564 -19.62 15.42 -11.75
C SER A 564 -18.76 16.33 -12.64
N GLU A 565 -19.15 17.58 -12.85
CA GLU A 565 -18.39 18.50 -13.70
C GLU A 565 -17.33 19.27 -12.90
N ILE A 566 -17.72 19.82 -11.76
CA ILE A 566 -16.92 20.79 -11.00
C ILE A 566 -15.76 20.13 -10.24
N ALA A 567 -15.90 18.90 -9.75
CA ALA A 567 -14.80 18.22 -9.05
C ALA A 567 -13.65 17.86 -10.02
N PRO A 568 -13.87 17.25 -11.20
CA PRO A 568 -12.83 17.10 -12.21
C PRO A 568 -12.17 18.42 -12.63
N MET A 569 -12.93 19.50 -12.83
CA MET A 569 -12.37 20.83 -13.12
C MET A 569 -11.45 21.32 -12.00
N LEU A 570 -11.90 21.28 -10.73
CA LEU A 570 -11.12 21.70 -9.58
C LEU A 570 -9.79 20.94 -9.45
N PHE A 571 -9.82 19.60 -9.50
CA PHE A 571 -8.60 18.80 -9.37
C PHE A 571 -7.66 18.95 -10.59
N ALA A 572 -8.20 19.21 -11.79
CA ALA A 572 -7.38 19.55 -12.95
C ALA A 572 -6.69 20.91 -12.80
N SER A 573 -7.39 21.93 -12.27
CA SER A 573 -6.81 23.25 -11.95
C SER A 573 -5.72 23.18 -10.88
N LEU A 574 -5.88 22.27 -9.90
CA LEU A 574 -4.83 21.93 -8.92
C LEU A 574 -3.64 21.14 -9.52
N GLY A 575 -3.65 20.85 -10.83
CA GLY A 575 -2.56 20.20 -11.55
C GLY A 575 -2.55 18.67 -11.53
N CYS A 576 -3.62 18.02 -11.06
CA CYS A 576 -3.72 16.56 -11.03
C CYS A 576 -4.00 15.96 -12.42
N GLU A 577 -3.48 14.75 -12.67
CA GLU A 577 -3.99 13.87 -13.72
C GLU A 577 -5.29 13.23 -13.24
N VAL A 578 -6.43 13.77 -13.68
CA VAL A 578 -7.77 13.31 -13.27
C VAL A 578 -8.23 12.13 -14.14
N VAL A 579 -8.75 11.09 -13.50
CA VAL A 579 -9.47 9.97 -14.12
C VAL A 579 -10.90 9.98 -13.57
N PRO A 580 -11.89 10.54 -14.31
CA PRO A 580 -13.26 10.58 -13.85
C PRO A 580 -13.93 9.19 -13.90
N LEU A 581 -14.78 8.90 -12.91
CA LEU A 581 -15.75 7.80 -12.91
C LEU A 581 -17.14 8.38 -12.61
N PHE A 582 -18.14 7.93 -13.37
CA PHE A 582 -19.55 8.32 -13.23
C PHE A 582 -19.74 9.84 -13.09
N ALA A 583 -18.95 10.60 -13.86
CA ALA A 583 -18.85 12.06 -13.84
C ALA A 583 -19.69 12.74 -14.93
N GLU A 584 -20.86 12.18 -15.21
CA GLU A 584 -21.92 12.79 -16.00
C GLU A 584 -23.14 12.93 -15.08
N VAL A 585 -23.77 14.10 -15.02
CA VAL A 585 -24.90 14.34 -14.11
C VAL A 585 -26.12 13.56 -14.60
N ASP A 586 -26.52 12.53 -13.85
CA ASP A 586 -27.74 11.76 -14.10
C ASP A 586 -28.50 11.53 -12.79
N GLY A 587 -29.65 12.19 -12.68
CA GLY A 587 -30.55 12.12 -11.54
C GLY A 587 -31.22 10.75 -11.32
N ASN A 588 -30.98 9.75 -12.18
CA ASN A 588 -31.36 8.35 -11.96
C ASN A 588 -30.31 7.58 -11.12
N PHE A 589 -29.08 8.08 -11.01
CA PHE A 589 -27.93 7.42 -10.35
C PHE A 589 -27.69 5.96 -10.84
N PRO A 590 -27.54 5.71 -12.16
CA PRO A 590 -27.62 4.37 -12.75
C PRO A 590 -26.47 3.41 -12.40
N ASN A 591 -25.36 3.90 -11.82
CA ASN A 591 -24.19 3.09 -11.49
C ASN A 591 -24.18 2.66 -10.02
N HIS A 592 -24.27 3.63 -9.11
CA HIS A 592 -24.55 3.48 -7.69
C HIS A 592 -25.01 4.83 -7.11
N LEU A 593 -25.57 4.82 -5.90
CA LEU A 593 -25.90 6.05 -5.19
C LEU A 593 -24.62 6.84 -4.82
N PRO A 594 -24.67 8.19 -4.81
CA PRO A 594 -23.58 9.03 -4.32
C PRO A 594 -23.65 9.19 -2.78
N ASP A 595 -23.20 8.15 -2.05
CA ASP A 595 -23.09 8.07 -0.58
C ASP A 595 -21.64 7.76 -0.13
#